data_AF-X1EA74-F1
#
_entry.id   AF-X1EA74-F1
#
_cell.length_a   1.000
_cell.length_b   1.000
_cell.length_c   1.000
_cell.angle_alpha   90.00
_cell.angle_beta   90.00
_cell.angle_gamma   90.00
#
_symmetry.space_group_name_H-M   'P 1'
#
loop_
_entity.id
_entity.type
_entity.pdbx_description
1 polymer ?
#
loop_
_entity_poly.entity_id
_entity_poly.type
_entity_poly.pdbx_seq_one_letter_code
_entity_poly.pdbx_strand_id
1 'polypeptide(L)'
;MKNINPGFIEIIIPSMVVISILISTILGLPDPLVKSREAGIFRSYKINGVPATSIVIIPPLTTIMHMIVVAIIIIPTAFTMFEAPLPQNWLYFILIFLLTAFISAGLGVLIGVA
;
A
#
# COMPACT_ATOMS: atom_id res chain seq x y z
N MET A 1 11.32 -28.46 2.84
CA MET A 1 10.88 -27.25 2.10
C MET A 1 11.88 -26.79 1.04
N LYS A 2 13.16 -27.22 1.06
CA LYS A 2 14.05 -27.08 -0.09
C LYS A 2 13.49 -27.89 -1.27
N ASN A 3 13.22 -27.24 -2.41
CA ASN A 3 13.03 -27.82 -3.76
C ASN A 3 11.61 -27.86 -4.38
N ILE A 4 10.60 -27.14 -3.89
CA ILE A 4 9.39 -26.88 -4.74
C ILE A 4 9.60 -25.63 -5.60
N ASN A 5 10.12 -24.55 -5.01
CA ASN A 5 10.44 -23.31 -5.70
C ASN A 5 11.83 -22.79 -5.27
N PRO A 6 12.92 -23.24 -5.93
CA PRO A 6 14.25 -22.73 -5.63
C PRO A 6 14.31 -21.21 -5.88
N GLY A 7 14.90 -20.44 -4.97
CA GLY A 7 14.93 -18.97 -5.08
C GLY A 7 13.77 -18.24 -4.38
N PHE A 8 12.79 -18.96 -3.83
CA PHE A 8 11.60 -18.34 -3.23
C PHE A 8 11.91 -17.52 -1.97
N ILE A 9 12.79 -18.04 -1.10
CA ILE A 9 13.12 -17.39 0.18
C ILE A 9 13.82 -16.05 -0.09
N GLU A 10 14.61 -15.97 -1.15
CA GLU A 10 15.31 -14.75 -1.57
C GLU A 10 14.38 -13.63 -2.03
N ILE A 11 13.18 -13.96 -2.52
CA ILE A 11 12.21 -12.99 -3.04
C ILE A 11 10.98 -12.80 -2.15
N ILE A 12 10.81 -13.59 -1.09
CA ILE A 12 9.57 -13.59 -0.30
C ILE A 12 9.26 -12.21 0.29
N ILE A 13 10.25 -11.50 0.83
CA ILE A 13 10.08 -10.15 1.40
C ILE A 13 9.59 -9.15 0.33
N PRO A 14 10.34 -8.91 -0.76
CA PRO A 14 9.90 -7.94 -1.77
C PRO A 14 8.57 -8.36 -2.44
N SER A 15 8.35 -9.65 -2.69
CA SER A 15 7.09 -10.13 -3.27
C SER A 15 5.90 -9.86 -2.36
N MET A 16 5.99 -10.19 -1.06
CA MET A 16 4.91 -9.94 -0.11
C MET A 16 4.61 -8.45 0.02
N VAL A 17 5.65 -7.61 0.11
CA VAL A 17 5.47 -6.15 0.20
C VAL A 17 4.76 -5.58 -1.03
N VAL A 18 5.18 -5.98 -2.24
CA VAL A 18 4.53 -5.52 -3.48
C VAL A 18 3.08 -6.00 -3.57
N ILE A 19 2.83 -7.28 -3.25
CA ILE A 19 1.46 -7.83 -3.24
C ILE A 19 0.57 -7.09 -2.24
N SER A 20 1.07 -6.83 -1.02
CA SER A 20 0.33 -6.07 -0.02
C SER A 20 0.03 -4.65 -0.49
N ILE A 21 0.98 -3.95 -1.12
CA ILE A 21 0.72 -2.64 -1.73
C ILE A 21 -0.43 -2.75 -2.74
N LEU A 22 -0.35 -3.67 -3.70
CA LEU A 22 -1.37 -3.82 -4.75
C LEU A 22 -2.76 -4.10 -4.18
N ILE A 23 -2.86 -4.98 -3.18
CA ILE A 23 -4.13 -5.30 -2.52
C ILE A 23 -4.67 -4.08 -1.78
N SER A 24 -3.83 -3.38 -1.00
CA SER A 24 -4.29 -2.23 -0.22
C SER A 24 -4.64 -1.03 -1.09
N THR A 25 -3.94 -0.80 -2.20
CA THR A 25 -4.13 0.40 -3.02
C THR A 25 -5.03 0.17 -4.23
N ILE A 26 -4.81 -0.86 -5.05
CA ILE A 26 -5.58 -1.02 -6.30
C ILE A 26 -6.91 -1.71 -6.02
N LEU A 27 -6.95 -2.68 -5.11
CA LEU A 27 -8.17 -3.40 -4.77
C LEU A 27 -8.92 -2.74 -3.59
N GLY A 28 -8.19 -2.28 -2.57
CA GLY A 28 -8.76 -1.81 -1.31
C GLY A 28 -9.17 -0.34 -1.28
N LEU A 29 -8.41 0.56 -1.93
CA LEU A 29 -8.65 2.00 -1.86
C LEU A 29 -9.88 2.50 -2.67
N PRO A 30 -10.22 1.96 -3.87
CA PRO A 30 -11.30 2.53 -4.66
C PRO A 30 -12.68 2.42 -4.01
N ASP A 31 -13.01 1.27 -3.41
CA ASP A 31 -14.32 1.00 -2.82
C ASP A 31 -14.75 2.03 -1.75
N PRO A 32 -13.94 2.35 -0.71
CA PRO A 32 -14.31 3.35 0.28
C PRO A 32 -14.41 4.77 -0.32
N LEU A 33 -13.65 5.09 -1.37
CA LEU A 33 -13.76 6.37 -2.07
C LEU A 33 -15.10 6.49 -2.79
N VAL A 34 -15.49 5.46 -3.56
CA VAL A 34 -16.77 5.42 -4.28
C VAL A 34 -17.93 5.49 -3.28
N LYS A 35 -17.91 4.66 -2.23
CA LYS A 35 -18.96 4.64 -1.21
C LYS A 35 -19.10 5.98 -0.49
N SER A 36 -17.99 6.61 -0.11
CA SER A 36 -18.03 7.92 0.55
C SER A 36 -18.52 9.04 -0.36
N ARG A 37 -18.20 8.95 -1.66
CA ARG A 37 -18.72 9.86 -2.69
C ARG A 37 -20.23 9.71 -2.86
N GLU A 38 -20.71 8.48 -3.06
CA GLU A 38 -22.13 8.17 -3.29
C GLU A 38 -23.00 8.47 -2.08
N ALA A 39 -22.50 8.22 -0.87
CA ALA A 39 -23.15 8.59 0.38
C ALA A 39 -23.16 10.12 0.64
N GLY A 40 -22.58 10.93 -0.24
CA GLY A 40 -22.54 12.39 -0.10
C GLY A 40 -21.58 12.90 0.98
N ILE A 41 -20.72 12.05 1.55
CA ILE A 41 -19.77 12.42 2.62
C ILE A 41 -18.79 13.49 2.12
N PHE A 42 -18.24 13.33 0.92
CA PHE A 42 -17.33 14.32 0.32
C PHE A 42 -18.01 15.67 0.07
N ARG A 43 -19.30 15.66 -0.30
CA ARG A 43 -20.10 16.88 -0.44
C ARG A 43 -20.30 17.56 0.92
N SER A 44 -20.61 16.78 1.95
CA SER A 44 -20.72 17.29 3.32
C SER A 44 -19.42 17.91 3.81
N TYR A 45 -18.26 17.27 3.58
CA TYR A 45 -16.95 17.81 3.92
C TYR A 45 -16.69 19.16 3.23
N LYS A 46 -17.00 19.27 1.93
CA LYS A 46 -16.81 20.52 1.19
C LYS A 46 -17.71 21.65 1.72
N ILE A 47 -18.97 21.34 2.09
CA ILE A 47 -19.90 22.31 2.69
C ILE A 47 -19.38 22.80 4.05
N ASN A 48 -18.76 21.92 4.83
CA ASN A 48 -18.17 22.24 6.13
C ASN A 48 -16.75 22.84 6.04
N GLY A 49 -16.31 23.27 4.85
CA GLY A 49 -15.05 24.00 4.67
C GLY A 49 -13.79 23.14 4.57
N VAL A 50 -13.92 21.82 4.45
CA VAL A 50 -12.74 20.94 4.23
C VAL A 50 -12.20 21.18 2.81
N PRO A 51 -10.88 21.44 2.64
CA PRO A 51 -10.29 21.61 1.33
C PRO A 51 -10.47 20.37 0.44
N ALA A 52 -10.81 20.58 -0.83
CA ALA A 52 -11.00 19.48 -1.79
C ALA A 52 -9.74 18.63 -1.95
N THR A 53 -8.55 19.24 -1.85
CA THR A 53 -7.26 18.54 -1.86
C THR A 53 -7.13 17.56 -0.71
N SER A 54 -7.55 17.93 0.50
CA SER A 54 -7.53 17.05 1.67
C SER A 54 -8.44 15.84 1.50
N ILE A 55 -9.63 16.03 0.90
CA ILE A 55 -10.59 14.94 0.65
C ILE A 55 -9.97 13.85 -0.26
N VAL A 56 -9.14 14.25 -1.23
CA VAL A 56 -8.51 13.33 -2.19
C VAL A 56 -7.17 12.77 -1.68
N ILE A 57 -6.37 13.56 -0.98
CA ILE A 57 -5.00 13.19 -0.57
C ILE A 57 -4.98 12.34 0.70
N ILE A 58 -5.89 12.59 1.66
CA ILE A 58 -5.86 11.89 2.94
C ILE A 58 -6.03 10.36 2.76
N PRO A 59 -7.01 9.86 1.97
CA PRO A 59 -7.18 8.41 1.80
C PRO A 59 -5.90 7.68 1.33
N PRO A 60 -5.27 8.01 0.18
CA PRO A 60 -4.06 7.32 -0.25
C PRO A 60 -2.90 7.51 0.75
N LEU A 61 -2.78 8.68 1.40
CA LEU A 61 -1.73 8.91 2.40
C LEU A 61 -1.89 7.96 3.59
N THR A 62 -3.11 7.80 4.10
CA THR A 62 -3.40 6.86 5.20
C THR A 62 -3.17 5.41 4.80
N THR A 63 -3.47 5.02 3.55
CA THR A 63 -3.15 3.70 3.01
C THR A 63 -1.65 3.46 2.93
N ILE A 64 -0.85 4.45 2.50
CA ILE A 64 0.61 4.34 2.46
C ILE A 64 1.19 4.24 3.89
N MET A 65 0.66 5.00 4.84
CA MET A 65 1.04 4.88 6.26
C MET A 65 0.74 3.48 6.80
N HIS A 66 -0.43 2.93 6.50
CA HIS A 66 -0.76 1.53 6.83
C HIS A 66 0.24 0.56 6.20
N MET A 67 0.64 0.79 4.94
CA MET A 67 1.62 -0.07 4.28
C MET A 67 3.00 -0.04 4.93
N ILE A 68 3.41 1.08 5.54
CA ILE A 68 4.66 1.12 6.33
C ILE A 68 4.55 0.17 7.52
N VAL A 69 3.42 0.19 8.24
CA VAL A 69 3.18 -0.74 9.35
C VAL A 69 3.21 -2.19 8.88
N VAL A 70 2.56 -2.49 7.76
CA VAL A 70 2.56 -3.84 7.17
C VAL A 70 3.97 -4.27 6.78
N ALA A 71 4.80 -3.41 6.17
CA ALA A 71 6.19 -3.72 5.85
C ALA A 71 7.03 -3.97 7.11
N ILE A 72 6.83 -3.17 8.17
CA ILE A 72 7.48 -3.36 9.48
C ILE A 72 7.10 -4.70 10.12
N ILE A 73 5.94 -5.27 9.78
CA ILE A 73 5.54 -6.61 10.23
C ILE A 73 6.13 -7.69 9.32
N ILE A 74 6.04 -7.54 7.99
CA ILE A 74 6.50 -8.54 7.01
C ILE A 74 7.99 -8.82 7.16
N ILE A 75 8.83 -7.79 7.27
CA ILE A 75 10.28 -7.95 7.27
C ILE A 75 10.78 -8.82 8.45
N PRO A 76 10.49 -8.49 9.72
CA PRO A 76 10.97 -9.30 10.85
C PRO A 76 10.31 -10.67 10.92
N THR A 77 9.02 -10.79 10.54
CA THR A 77 8.36 -12.11 10.53
C THR A 77 8.95 -13.01 9.45
N ALA A 78 9.26 -12.48 8.27
CA ALA A 78 9.90 -13.26 7.22
C ALA A 78 11.33 -13.68 7.59
N PHE A 79 12.09 -12.78 8.20
CA PHE A 79 13.44 -13.07 8.69
C PHE A 79 13.43 -14.16 9.76
N THR A 80 12.52 -14.08 10.73
CA THR A 80 12.49 -15.00 11.90
C THR A 80 11.85 -16.35 11.59
N MET A 81 10.79 -16.40 10.78
CA MET A 81 10.04 -17.63 10.52
C MET A 81 10.54 -18.41 9.31
N PHE A 82 11.13 -17.74 8.31
CA PHE A 82 11.56 -18.36 7.05
C PHE A 82 13.06 -18.21 6.78
N GLU A 83 13.82 -17.60 7.69
CA GLU A 83 15.25 -17.33 7.52
C GLU A 83 15.53 -16.52 6.24
N ALA A 84 14.58 -15.66 5.84
CA ALA A 84 14.68 -14.88 4.61
C ALA A 84 15.79 -13.82 4.72
N PRO A 85 16.64 -13.65 3.69
CA PRO A 85 17.67 -12.63 3.70
C PRO A 85 17.05 -11.23 3.73
N LEU A 86 17.58 -10.36 4.59
CA LEU A 86 17.17 -8.96 4.65
C LEU A 86 17.62 -8.19 3.38
N PRO A 87 16.98 -7.04 3.08
CA PRO A 87 17.41 -6.19 1.98
C PRO A 87 18.89 -5.80 2.09
N GLN A 88 19.66 -6.05 1.02
CA GLN A 88 21.08 -5.68 0.98
C GLN A 88 21.29 -4.16 0.94
N ASN A 89 20.38 -3.44 0.26
CA ASN A 89 20.40 -1.99 0.17
C ASN A 89 19.05 -1.42 0.64
N TRP A 90 19.04 -0.94 1.88
CA TRP A 90 17.85 -0.37 2.52
C TRP A 90 17.33 0.90 1.85
N LEU A 91 18.24 1.74 1.32
CA LEU A 91 17.84 2.96 0.63
C LEU A 91 17.03 2.63 -0.63
N TYR A 92 17.52 1.70 -1.45
CA TYR A 92 16.80 1.28 -2.65
C TYR A 92 15.50 0.55 -2.31
N PHE A 93 15.51 -0.27 -1.26
CA PHE A 93 14.29 -0.93 -0.80
C PHE A 93 13.21 0.09 -0.41
N ILE A 94 13.54 1.07 0.43
CA ILE A 94 12.60 2.11 0.87
C ILE A 94 12.14 2.96 -0.32
N LEU A 95 13.06 3.33 -1.22
CA LEU A 95 12.72 4.14 -2.39
C LEU A 95 11.74 3.40 -3.32
N ILE A 96 12.01 2.14 -3.64
CA ILE A 96 11.14 1.32 -4.49
C ILE A 96 9.79 1.10 -3.80
N PHE A 97 9.79 0.78 -2.50
CA PHE A 97 8.57 0.65 -1.71
C PHE A 97 7.70 1.90 -1.80
N LEU A 98 8.27 3.09 -1.57
CA LEU A 98 7.53 4.34 -1.65
C LEU A 98 7.04 4.61 -3.08
N LEU A 99 7.89 4.45 -4.09
CA LEU A 99 7.50 4.66 -5.49
C LEU A 99 6.34 3.75 -5.90
N THR A 100 6.44 2.45 -5.61
CA THR A 100 5.37 1.49 -5.89
C THR A 100 4.10 1.86 -5.12
N ALA A 101 4.20 2.20 -3.84
CA ALA A 101 3.04 2.60 -3.03
C ALA A 101 2.36 3.86 -3.57
N PHE A 102 3.12 4.90 -3.93
CA PHE A 102 2.57 6.14 -4.49
C PHE A 102 1.93 5.93 -5.86
N ILE A 103 2.58 5.19 -6.77
CA ILE A 103 2.04 4.92 -8.11
C ILE A 103 0.75 4.10 -7.99
N SER A 104 0.77 3.03 -7.20
CA SER A 104 -0.39 2.15 -7.04
C SER A 104 -1.54 2.82 -6.27
N ALA A 105 -1.24 3.67 -5.28
CA ALA A 105 -2.24 4.50 -4.61
C ALA A 105 -2.84 5.54 -5.54
N GLY A 106 -2.03 6.20 -6.38
CA GLY A 106 -2.52 7.12 -7.41
C GLY A 106 -3.49 6.44 -8.38
N LEU A 107 -3.15 5.24 -8.84
CA LEU A 107 -4.06 4.42 -9.66
C LEU A 107 -5.35 4.06 -8.90
N GLY A 108 -5.25 3.64 -7.65
CA GLY A 108 -6.42 3.34 -6.80
C GLY A 108 -7.35 4.55 -6.62
N VAL A 109 -6.79 5.74 -6.42
CA VAL A 109 -7.58 7.00 -6.36
C VAL A 109 -8.24 7.28 -7.70
N LEU A 110 -7.52 7.15 -8.83
CA LEU A 110 -8.09 7.37 -10.16
C LEU A 110 -9.27 6.44 -10.43
N ILE A 111 -9.18 5.16 -10.03
CA ILE A 111 -10.28 4.21 -10.14
C ILE A 111 -11.46 4.63 -9.25
N GLY A 112 -11.20 5.06 -8.01
CA GLY A 112 -12.26 5.41 -7.06
C GLY A 112 -12.94 6.76 -7.30
N VAL A 113 -12.29 7.65 -8.06
CA VAL A 113 -12.80 8.99 -8.38
C VAL A 113 -13.35 9.09 -9.81
N ALA A 114 -12.96 8.19 -10.72
CA ALA A 114 -13.66 7.99 -11.99
C ALA A 114 -15.14 7.61 -11.80
#